data_AF-A0A958M9K4-F1
#
_entry.id   AF-A0A958M9K4-F1
#
_cell.length_a   1.000
_cell.length_b   1.000
_cell.length_c   1.000
_cell.angle_alpha   90.00
_cell.angle_beta   90.00
_cell.angle_gamma   90.00
#
_symmetry.space_group_name_H-M   'P 1'
#
loop_
_entity.id
_entity.type
_entity.pdbx_description
1 polymer ?
#
loop_
_entity_poly.entity_id
_entity_poly.type
_entity_poly.pdbx_seq_one_letter_code
_entity_poly.pdbx_strand_id
1 'polypeptide(L)'
;MQKTIHIIVTILFLLFAAVQYNDPDGWKWILIYLFVAGIVGFGTVGRRDKTVILAAIGISGIWMLTLIPDFIHWIQMGMPTIVGHMKAEAPHIELTREFLGLVIILAALWWQFRLVKKSEA
;
A
#
# COMPACT_ATOMS: atom_id res chain seq x y z
N MET A 1 5.65 20.61 10.28
CA MET A 1 6.18 19.26 9.95
C MET A 1 5.10 18.24 9.62
N GLN A 2 4.17 17.92 10.52
CA GLN A 2 3.17 16.85 10.26
C GLN A 2 2.37 17.06 8.96
N LYS A 3 1.84 18.27 8.71
CA LYS A 3 1.11 18.60 7.47
C LYS A 3 1.94 18.39 6.21
N THR A 4 3.20 18.81 6.22
CA THR A 4 4.14 18.63 5.10
C THR A 4 4.33 17.15 4.77
N ILE A 5 4.53 16.29 5.79
CA ILE A 5 4.69 14.84 5.59
C ILE A 5 3.40 14.24 5.00
N HIS A 6 2.22 14.66 5.47
CA HIS A 6 0.96 14.17 4.90
C HIS A 6 0.82 14.56 3.42
N ILE A 7 1.17 15.79 3.05
CA ILE A 7 1.15 16.24 1.66
C ILE A 7 2.10 15.41 0.80
N ILE A 8 3.35 15.22 1.26
CA ILE A 8 4.36 14.41 0.55
C ILE A 8 3.85 12.99 0.34
N VAL A 9 3.35 12.33 1.39
CA VAL A 9 2.85 10.96 1.30
C VAL A 9 1.60 10.88 0.42
N THR A 10 0.71 11.87 0.48
CA THR A 10 -0.47 11.92 -0.40
C THR A 10 -0.05 11.99 -1.86
N ILE A 11 0.86 12.93 -2.21
CA ILE A 11 1.38 13.07 -3.57
C ILE A 11 2.06 11.78 -4.01
N LEU A 12 2.84 11.14 -3.14
CA LEU A 12 3.51 9.88 -3.43
C LEU A 12 2.50 8.78 -3.81
N PHE A 13 1.42 8.59 -3.05
CA PHE A 13 0.38 7.61 -3.39
C PHE A 13 -0.39 7.97 -4.67
N LEU A 14 -0.60 9.27 -4.95
CA LEU A 14 -1.17 9.70 -6.23
C LEU A 14 -0.24 9.36 -7.40
N LEU A 15 1.08 9.53 -7.23
CA LEU A 15 2.07 9.12 -8.23
C LEU A 15 2.08 7.60 -8.43
N PHE A 16 1.97 6.81 -7.37
CA PHE A 16 1.83 5.35 -7.48
C PHE A 16 0.59 4.97 -8.29
N ALA A 17 -0.57 5.58 -8.00
CA ALA A 17 -1.77 5.38 -8.80
C ALA A 17 -1.58 5.79 -10.27
N ALA A 18 -0.91 6.90 -10.53
CA ALA A 18 -0.65 7.36 -11.89
C ALA A 18 0.25 6.41 -12.69
N VAL A 19 1.25 5.79 -12.06
CA VAL A 19 2.13 4.82 -12.73
C VAL A 19 1.39 3.54 -13.14
N GLN A 20 0.32 3.16 -12.41
CA GLN A 20 -0.44 1.94 -12.71
C GLN A 20 -1.29 2.00 -13.97
N TYR A 21 -1.47 3.18 -14.59
CA TYR A 21 -2.08 3.26 -15.93
C TYR A 21 -1.24 2.57 -17.02
N ASN A 22 0.04 2.30 -16.75
CA ASN A 22 0.90 1.54 -17.65
C ASN A 22 0.66 0.02 -17.59
N ASP A 23 -0.20 -0.45 -16.68
CA ASP A 23 -0.43 -1.87 -16.42
C ASP A 23 -1.88 -2.28 -16.76
N PRO A 24 -2.13 -3.27 -17.64
CA PRO A 24 -3.48 -3.66 -18.05
C PRO A 24 -4.43 -4.06 -16.93
N ASP A 25 -3.93 -4.58 -15.81
CA ASP A 25 -4.71 -5.02 -14.65
C ASP A 25 -4.49 -4.16 -13.39
N GLY A 26 -3.81 -3.02 -13.53
CA GLY A 26 -3.46 -2.09 -12.45
C GLY A 26 -4.65 -1.42 -11.74
N TRP A 27 -5.90 -1.65 -12.14
CA TRP A 27 -7.07 -0.95 -11.60
C TRP A 27 -7.27 -1.16 -10.09
N LYS A 28 -7.02 -2.36 -9.56
CA LYS A 28 -7.11 -2.63 -8.11
C LYS A 28 -6.11 -1.77 -7.33
N TRP A 29 -4.91 -1.65 -7.89
CA TRP A 29 -3.81 -0.85 -7.35
C TRP A 29 -4.12 0.65 -7.40
N ILE A 30 -4.67 1.13 -8.52
CA ILE A 30 -5.16 2.53 -8.63
C ILE A 30 -6.17 2.82 -7.51
N LEU A 31 -7.17 1.95 -7.33
CA LEU A 31 -8.21 2.16 -6.32
C LEU A 31 -7.65 2.22 -4.90
N ILE A 32 -6.80 1.26 -4.51
CA ILE A 32 -6.25 1.24 -3.15
C ILE A 32 -5.28 2.39 -2.90
N TYR A 33 -4.46 2.77 -3.89
CA TYR A 33 -3.57 3.91 -3.76
C TYR A 33 -4.32 5.24 -3.64
N LEU A 34 -5.36 5.45 -4.45
CA LEU A 34 -6.23 6.63 -4.33
C LEU A 34 -6.96 6.67 -2.99
N PHE A 35 -7.41 5.51 -2.50
CA PHE A 35 -8.07 5.41 -1.20
C PHE A 35 -7.11 5.79 -0.04
N VAL A 36 -5.89 5.27 -0.05
CA VAL A 36 -4.86 5.62 0.94
C VAL A 36 -4.45 7.09 0.82
N ALA A 37 -4.31 7.62 -0.41
CA ALA A 37 -4.06 9.03 -0.65
C ALA A 37 -5.17 9.90 -0.04
N GLY A 38 -6.44 9.50 -0.17
CA GLY A 38 -7.57 10.16 0.48
C GLY A 38 -7.44 10.16 2.01
N ILE A 39 -7.20 9.01 2.62
CA ILE A 39 -7.04 8.87 4.08
C ILE A 39 -5.92 9.78 4.61
N VAL A 40 -4.74 9.72 3.97
CA VAL A 40 -3.59 10.55 4.37
C VAL A 40 -3.86 12.03 4.08
N GLY A 41 -4.49 12.35 2.95
CA GLY A 41 -4.84 13.70 2.54
C GLY A 41 -5.80 14.37 3.53
N PHE A 42 -6.86 13.69 3.97
CA PHE A 42 -7.79 14.20 4.98
C PHE A 42 -7.12 14.44 6.34
N GLY A 43 -6.02 13.73 6.63
CA GLY A 43 -5.18 14.00 7.79
C GLY A 43 -4.57 15.41 7.82
N THR A 44 -4.44 16.09 6.68
CA THR A 44 -3.94 17.48 6.62
C THR A 44 -4.89 18.50 7.26
N VAL A 45 -6.20 18.24 7.17
CA VAL A 45 -7.29 19.06 7.73
C VAL A 45 -7.78 18.52 9.08
N GLY A 46 -7.06 17.58 9.68
CA GLY A 46 -7.39 17.01 10.99
C GLY A 46 -8.55 16.02 10.99
N ARG A 47 -9.14 15.72 9.82
CA ARG A 47 -10.22 14.74 9.68
C ARG A 47 -9.62 13.36 9.54
N ARG A 48 -9.64 12.58 10.62
CA ARG A 48 -9.19 11.18 10.61
C ARG A 48 -10.27 10.32 11.22
N ASP A 49 -10.86 9.46 10.41
CA ASP A 49 -11.85 8.48 10.88
C ASP A 49 -11.14 7.17 11.21
N LYS A 50 -11.17 6.81 12.49
CA LYS A 50 -10.55 5.58 13.01
C LYS A 50 -11.13 4.33 12.39
N THR A 51 -12.44 4.31 12.15
CA THR A 51 -13.17 3.17 11.58
C THR A 51 -12.75 2.96 10.14
N VAL A 52 -12.65 4.05 9.36
CA VAL A 52 -12.17 3.99 7.97
C VAL A 52 -10.73 3.47 7.90
N ILE A 53 -9.84 3.96 8.78
CA ILE A 53 -8.44 3.51 8.82
C ILE A 53 -8.35 2.04 9.20
N LEU A 54 -9.09 1.59 10.23
CA LEU A 54 -9.10 0.18 10.64
C LEU A 54 -9.68 -0.74 9.56
N ALA A 55 -10.73 -0.32 8.87
CA ALA A 55 -11.28 -1.05 7.73
C ALA A 55 -10.25 -1.18 6.60
N ALA A 56 -9.55 -0.09 6.27
CA ALA A 56 -8.48 -0.10 5.27
C ALA A 56 -7.33 -1.05 5.65
N ILE A 57 -6.93 -1.05 6.93
CA ILE A 57 -5.92 -1.99 7.48
C ILE A 57 -6.42 -3.43 7.36
N GLY A 58 -7.68 -3.70 7.73
CA GLY A 58 -8.26 -5.03 7.65
C GLY A 58 -8.29 -5.57 6.22
N ILE A 59 -8.80 -4.79 5.27
CA ILE A 59 -8.88 -5.17 3.85
C ILE A 59 -7.48 -5.42 3.27
N SER A 60 -6.56 -4.46 3.45
CA SER A 60 -5.19 -4.57 2.93
C SER A 60 -4.42 -5.71 3.60
N GLY A 61 -4.65 -5.93 4.89
CA GLY A 61 -4.05 -7.01 5.66
C GLY A 61 -4.53 -8.37 5.18
N ILE A 62 -5.85 -8.56 5.01
CA ILE A 62 -6.41 -9.80 4.49
C ILE A 62 -5.85 -10.10 3.09
N TRP A 63 -5.81 -9.09 2.20
CA TRP A 63 -5.19 -9.27 0.88
C TRP A 63 -3.72 -9.68 1.00
N MET A 64 -2.94 -9.04 1.88
CA MET A 64 -1.54 -9.39 2.09
C MET A 64 -1.37 -10.83 2.59
N LEU A 65 -2.26 -11.30 3.48
CA LEU A 65 -2.21 -12.68 3.97
C LEU A 65 -2.35 -13.72 2.85
N THR A 66 -3.11 -13.40 1.79
CA THR A 66 -3.25 -14.31 0.63
C THR A 66 -1.95 -14.47 -0.17
N LEU A 67 -1.03 -13.50 -0.09
CA LEU A 67 0.24 -13.47 -0.83
C LEU A 67 1.43 -13.98 0.01
N ILE A 68 1.23 -14.29 1.30
CA ILE A 68 2.29 -14.80 2.18
C ILE A 68 2.96 -16.07 1.63
N PRO A 69 2.22 -17.10 1.15
CA PRO A 69 2.85 -18.31 0.63
C PRO A 69 3.80 -18.01 -0.54
N ASP A 70 3.39 -17.14 -1.48
CA ASP A 70 4.20 -16.77 -2.63
C ASP A 70 5.44 -15.97 -2.25
N PHE A 71 5.30 -15.07 -1.27
CA PHE A 71 6.43 -14.32 -0.72
C PHE A 71 7.44 -15.24 -0.03
N ILE A 72 6.96 -16.23 0.76
CA ILE A 72 7.82 -17.25 1.37
C ILE A 72 8.52 -18.08 0.28
N HIS A 73 7.79 -18.46 -0.76
CA HIS A 73 8.36 -19.20 -1.88
C HIS A 73 9.48 -18.40 -2.59
N TRP A 74 9.27 -17.09 -2.81
CA TRP A 74 10.31 -16.21 -3.34
C TRP A 74 11.57 -16.15 -2.47
N ILE A 75 11.41 -16.12 -1.14
CA ILE A 75 12.55 -16.21 -0.21
C ILE A 75 13.26 -17.56 -0.35
N GLN A 76 12.53 -18.67 -0.45
CA GLN A 76 13.09 -20.01 -0.61
C GLN A 76 13.86 -20.18 -1.93
N MET A 77 13.48 -19.45 -2.98
CA MET A 77 14.21 -19.38 -4.24
C MET A 77 15.52 -18.57 -4.15
N GLY A 78 15.85 -17.99 -3.00
CA GLY A 78 17.04 -17.16 -2.81
C GLY A 78 16.84 -15.70 -3.18
N MET A 79 15.59 -15.22 -3.16
CA MET A 79 15.23 -13.83 -3.47
C MET A 79 15.73 -13.36 -4.86
N PRO A 80 15.38 -14.08 -5.95
CA PRO A 80 15.71 -13.64 -7.30
C PRO A 80 15.17 -12.24 -7.59
N THR A 81 15.75 -11.56 -8.59
CA THR A 81 15.38 -10.18 -8.93
C THR A 81 13.88 -10.02 -9.15
N ILE A 82 13.31 -8.99 -8.55
CA ILE A 82 11.92 -8.54 -8.76
C ILE A 82 11.83 -7.36 -9.72
N VAL A 83 12.96 -6.99 -10.32
CA VAL A 83 13.06 -5.94 -11.35
C VAL A 83 13.18 -6.64 -12.70
N GLY A 84 12.11 -6.57 -13.49
CA GLY A 84 12.03 -7.22 -14.79
C GLY A 84 10.62 -7.22 -15.37
N HIS A 85 10.50 -7.68 -16.62
CA HIS A 85 9.21 -7.88 -17.25
C HIS A 85 8.51 -9.11 -16.67
N MET A 86 7.21 -8.97 -16.40
CA MET A 86 6.35 -10.11 -16.09
C MET A 86 6.36 -11.05 -17.28
N LYS A 87 7.00 -12.20 -17.12
CA LYS A 87 6.94 -13.32 -18.05
C LYS A 87 6.15 -14.43 -17.37
N ALA A 88 5.43 -15.25 -18.14
CA ALA A 88 4.76 -16.43 -17.62
C ALA A 88 5.71 -17.38 -16.86
N GLU A 89 7.01 -17.32 -17.17
CA GLU A 89 8.06 -18.11 -16.53
C GLU A 89 8.53 -17.55 -15.17
N ALA A 90 8.14 -16.33 -14.77
CA ALA A 90 8.59 -15.66 -13.55
C ALA A 90 7.44 -15.00 -12.74
N PRO A 91 6.42 -15.77 -12.31
CA PRO A 91 5.27 -15.23 -11.56
C PRO A 91 5.66 -14.60 -10.22
N HIS A 92 6.79 -15.02 -9.65
CA HIS A 92 7.31 -14.48 -8.39
C HIS A 92 7.62 -12.98 -8.45
N ILE A 93 7.91 -12.43 -9.63
CA ILE A 93 8.20 -11.00 -9.79
C ILE A 93 6.97 -10.17 -9.42
N GLU A 94 5.82 -10.53 -9.98
CA GLU A 94 4.55 -9.85 -9.76
C GLU A 94 4.08 -10.03 -8.32
N LEU A 95 3.95 -11.28 -7.86
CA LEU A 95 3.42 -11.59 -6.52
C LEU A 95 4.27 -10.99 -5.40
N THR A 96 5.59 -10.95 -5.57
CA THR A 96 6.48 -10.29 -4.59
C THR A 96 6.30 -8.78 -4.60
N ARG A 97 6.16 -8.16 -5.79
CA ARG A 97 5.89 -6.72 -5.91
C ARG A 97 4.55 -6.35 -5.29
N GLU A 98 3.52 -7.18 -5.50
CA GLU A 98 2.22 -7.00 -4.90
C GLU A 98 2.30 -7.07 -3.36
N PHE A 99 2.96 -8.10 -2.83
CA PHE A 99 3.15 -8.24 -1.39
C PHE A 99 3.85 -7.01 -0.78
N LEU A 100 4.96 -6.57 -1.38
CA LEU A 100 5.72 -5.41 -0.91
C LEU A 100 4.92 -4.10 -1.05
N GLY A 101 4.10 -3.98 -2.09
CA GLY A 101 3.17 -2.87 -2.27
C GLY A 101 2.17 -2.77 -1.10
N LEU A 102 1.61 -3.90 -0.66
CA LEU A 102 0.72 -3.97 0.50
C LEU A 102 1.42 -3.64 1.82
N VAL A 103 2.69 -4.01 1.97
CA VAL A 103 3.51 -3.61 3.14
C VAL A 103 3.60 -2.09 3.24
N ILE A 104 3.84 -1.40 2.12
CA ILE A 104 3.92 0.07 2.08
C ILE A 104 2.56 0.70 2.43
N ILE A 105 1.46 0.15 1.89
CA ILE A 105 0.09 0.58 2.21
C ILE A 105 -0.18 0.44 3.71
N LEU A 106 0.09 -0.73 4.29
CA LEU A 106 -0.14 -1.01 5.70
C LEU A 106 0.72 -0.12 6.61
N ALA A 107 1.97 0.17 6.23
CA ALA A 107 2.83 1.08 6.96
C ALA A 107 2.24 2.51 6.99
N ALA A 108 1.73 3.01 5.87
CA ALA A 108 1.10 4.33 5.79
C ALA A 108 -0.20 4.40 6.62
N LEU A 109 -1.04 3.37 6.54
CA LEU A 109 -2.28 3.28 7.31
C LEU A 109 -2.02 3.16 8.82
N TRP A 110 -1.04 2.34 9.21
CA TRP A 110 -0.62 2.20 10.61
C TRP A 110 -0.10 3.52 11.17
N TRP A 111 0.67 4.27 10.38
CA TRP A 111 1.10 5.61 10.76
C TRP A 111 -0.10 6.53 11.02
N GLN A 112 -1.12 6.54 10.15
CA GLN A 112 -2.35 7.31 10.38
C GLN A 112 -3.11 6.85 11.64
N PHE A 113 -3.22 5.54 11.87
CA PHE A 113 -3.85 5.00 13.07
C PHE A 113 -3.16 5.47 14.36
N ARG A 114 -1.82 5.50 14.38
CA ARG A 114 -1.04 6.00 15.52
C ARG A 114 -1.29 7.49 15.79
N LEU A 115 -1.52 8.29 14.74
CA LEU A 115 -1.85 9.70 14.88
C LEU A 115 -3.25 9.91 15.45
N VAL A 116 -4.23 9.11 15.03
CA VAL A 116 -5.59 9.14 15.60
C VAL A 116 -5.56 8.78 17.09
N LYS A 117 -4.90 7.69 17.44
CA LYS A 117 -4.80 7.26 18.85
C LYS A 117 -4.12 8.32 19.72
N LYS A 118 -3.12 9.03 19.18
CA LYS A 118 -2.45 10.12 19.90
C LYS A 118 -3.35 11.35 20.10
N SER A 119 -4.31 11.61 19.20
CA SER A 119 -5.28 12.69 19.39
C SER A 119 -6.42 12.35 20.35
N GLU A 120 -6.66 11.06 20.62
CA GLU A 120 -7.67 10.57 21.57
C GLU A 120 -7.14 10.47 23.02
N ALA A 121 -5.82 10.56 23.23
CA ALA A 121 -5.14 10.41 24.51
C ALA A 121 -4.64 11.76 25.05
#